data_AF-A0A382A589-F1
#
_entry.id   AF-A0A382A589-F1
#
_cell.length_a   1.000
_cell.length_b   1.000
_cell.length_c   1.000
_cell.angle_alpha   90.00
_cell.angle_beta   90.00
_cell.angle_gamma   90.00
#
_symmetry.space_group_name_H-M   'P 1'
#
loop_
_entity.id
_entity.type
_entity.pdbx_description
1 polymer ?
#
loop_
_entity_poly.entity_id
_entity_poly.type
_entity_poly.pdbx_seq_one_letter_code
_entity_poly.pdbx_strand_id
1 'polypeptide(L)'
;MTQRYCNVQHQFYCLTEDISGLDPRIKTLPLPNHLKGWWCKPYIFSDLRIKGTILYLDLDVVISGNMDKLFSFAPTSWCVIRDFTRVLRPNWERYNSSVIRFQTGQLTKVWKDFEKDYKNIQIRLFGDQDWLYESTIKDKNFPELFPDHWVKSWKWEIRKSKEFAPGATKGHRKFQDIENVTPPKDCCICVFHGDPHPHRCHDPWIIKNWR
;
A
#
# COMPACT_ATOMS: atom_id res chain seq x y z
N MET A 1 2.16 -12.00 9.62
CA MET A 1 2.19 -11.86 8.14
C MET A 1 3.62 -11.76 7.56
N THR A 2 4.41 -10.72 7.85
CA THR A 2 5.75 -10.50 7.22
C THR A 2 6.79 -11.56 7.57
N GLN A 3 6.83 -12.04 8.82
CA GLN A 3 7.79 -13.07 9.27
C GLN A 3 7.71 -14.39 8.48
N ARG A 4 6.58 -14.66 7.83
CA ARG A 4 6.40 -15.88 7.01
C ARG A 4 6.99 -15.75 5.60
N TYR A 5 7.09 -14.53 5.09
CA TYR A 5 7.30 -14.26 3.67
C TYR A 5 8.42 -13.24 3.40
N CYS A 6 9.16 -12.84 4.42
CA CYS A 6 10.30 -11.93 4.33
C CYS A 6 11.46 -12.55 5.09
N ASN A 7 12.48 -13.00 4.37
CA ASN A 7 13.70 -13.56 4.95
C ASN A 7 14.76 -12.50 5.20
N VAL A 8 14.62 -11.32 4.58
CA VAL A 8 15.47 -10.16 4.89
C VAL A 8 15.34 -9.83 6.37
N GLN A 9 16.46 -9.65 7.06
CA GLN A 9 16.44 -9.16 8.44
C GLN A 9 15.83 -7.75 8.46
N HIS A 10 14.70 -7.60 9.14
CA HIS A 10 13.95 -6.35 9.15
C HIS A 10 13.40 -6.03 10.53
N GLN A 11 13.09 -4.75 10.73
CA GLN A 11 12.32 -4.27 11.87
C GLN A 11 10.93 -3.88 11.36
N PHE A 12 9.89 -4.27 12.10
CA PHE A 12 8.52 -3.92 11.75
C PHE A 12 8.08 -2.70 12.56
N TYR A 13 7.72 -1.64 11.87
CA TYR A 13 7.24 -0.39 12.46
C TYR A 13 5.76 -0.19 12.16
N CYS A 14 4.98 0.16 13.17
CA CYS A 14 3.57 0.54 13.05
C CYS A 14 3.41 1.99 13.49
N LEU A 15 2.90 2.84 12.59
CA LEU A 15 2.52 4.20 12.93
C LEU A 15 1.07 4.17 13.42
N THR A 16 0.84 4.50 14.68
CA THR A 16 -0.47 4.33 15.32
C THR A 16 -0.69 5.30 16.49
N GLU A 17 -1.94 5.66 16.73
CA GLU A 17 -2.42 6.32 17.95
C GLU A 17 -2.77 5.33 19.08
N ASP A 18 -2.97 4.04 18.75
CA ASP A 18 -3.32 2.99 19.70
C ASP A 18 -2.36 1.79 19.57
N ILE A 19 -1.71 1.42 20.67
CA ILE A 19 -0.76 0.32 20.74
C ILE A 19 -1.38 -0.98 21.29
N SER A 20 -2.65 -0.92 21.69
CA SER A 20 -3.35 -2.03 22.35
C SER A 20 -3.44 -3.25 21.42
N GLY A 21 -3.08 -4.42 21.94
CA GLY A 21 -3.18 -5.68 21.20
C GLY A 21 -2.10 -5.92 20.13
N LEU A 22 -1.14 -5.00 19.96
CA LEU A 22 -0.01 -5.21 19.06
C LEU A 22 0.98 -6.24 19.62
N ASP A 23 1.60 -7.02 18.73
CA ASP A 23 2.70 -7.92 19.08
C ASP A 23 3.85 -7.09 19.68
N PRO A 24 4.42 -7.47 20.84
CA PRO A 24 5.49 -6.70 21.50
C PRO A 24 6.76 -6.48 20.66
N ARG A 25 6.96 -7.27 19.60
CA ARG A 25 8.09 -7.12 18.67
C ARG A 25 7.88 -6.00 17.66
N ILE A 26 6.65 -5.49 17.52
CA ILE A 26 6.31 -4.36 16.66
C ILE A 26 6.77 -3.08 17.33
N LYS A 27 7.63 -2.33 16.65
CA LYS A 27 8.00 -0.98 17.10
C LYS A 27 6.90 -0.01 16.72
N THR A 28 6.50 0.85 17.65
CA THR A 28 5.44 1.82 17.40
C THR A 28 6.01 3.22 17.24
N LEU A 29 5.39 4.01 16.37
CA LEU A 29 5.66 5.43 16.19
C LEU A 29 4.33 6.19 16.22
N PRO A 30 4.27 7.37 16.86
CA PRO A 30 3.03 8.13 16.92
C PRO A 30 2.65 8.68 15.54
N LEU A 31 1.35 8.79 15.29
CA LEU A 31 0.83 9.55 14.15
C LEU A 31 0.63 11.03 14.51
N PRO A 32 0.75 11.95 13.53
CA PRO A 32 0.41 13.35 13.74
C PRO A 32 -1.09 13.53 13.97
N ASN A 33 -1.45 14.21 15.06
CA ASN A 33 -2.84 14.41 15.50
C ASN A 33 -3.72 15.25 14.56
N HIS A 34 -3.11 15.99 13.62
CA HIS A 34 -3.82 16.87 12.69
C HIS A 34 -4.14 16.19 11.35
N LEU A 35 -3.65 14.97 11.11
CA LEU A 35 -3.95 14.18 9.91
C LEU A 35 -4.90 13.04 10.25
N LYS A 36 -5.70 12.60 9.27
CA LYS A 36 -6.71 11.54 9.44
C LYS A 36 -6.77 10.63 8.22
N GLY A 37 -7.08 9.36 8.46
CA GLY A 37 -7.28 8.37 7.41
C GLY A 37 -6.06 8.21 6.52
N TRP A 38 -6.28 8.07 5.20
CA TRP A 38 -5.20 7.92 4.22
C TRP A 38 -4.23 9.11 4.20
N TRP A 39 -4.64 10.29 4.68
CA TRP A 39 -3.80 11.48 4.72
C TRP A 39 -2.71 11.42 5.78
N CYS A 40 -2.70 10.40 6.63
CA CYS A 40 -1.56 10.10 7.49
C CYS A 40 -0.37 9.54 6.69
N LYS A 41 -0.58 8.97 5.49
CA LYS A 41 0.46 8.28 4.73
C LYS A 41 1.66 9.15 4.34
N PRO A 42 1.52 10.42 3.91
CA PRO A 42 2.68 11.28 3.63
C PRO A 42 3.67 11.38 4.80
N TYR A 43 3.20 11.19 6.04
CA TYR A 43 4.06 11.21 7.24
C TYR A 43 5.12 10.10 7.24
N ILE A 44 4.93 9.00 6.49
CA ILE A 44 5.96 7.95 6.38
C ILE A 44 7.26 8.46 5.75
N PHE A 45 7.19 9.57 4.99
CA PHE A 45 8.35 10.20 4.36
C PHE A 45 9.01 11.26 5.24
N SER A 46 8.46 11.52 6.43
CA SER A 46 9.07 12.39 7.44
C SER A 46 10.34 11.76 8.04
N ASP A 47 11.03 12.49 8.92
CA ASP A 47 12.13 11.91 9.68
C ASP A 47 11.60 11.04 10.83
N LEU A 48 11.30 9.78 10.50
CA LEU A 48 10.90 8.76 11.47
C LEU A 48 12.06 8.26 12.36
N ARG A 49 13.28 8.79 12.20
CA ARG A 49 14.52 8.27 12.80
C ARG A 49 14.82 6.81 12.45
N ILE A 50 14.19 6.28 11.40
CA ILE A 50 14.47 4.97 10.80
C ILE A 50 15.55 5.18 9.74
N LYS A 51 16.62 4.38 9.79
CA LYS A 51 17.73 4.43 8.83
C LYS A 51 17.73 3.19 7.94
N GLY A 52 17.89 3.39 6.63
CA GLY A 52 18.06 2.34 5.64
C GLY A 52 16.92 2.27 4.64
N THR A 53 16.67 1.07 4.11
CA THR A 53 15.61 0.79 3.15
C THR A 53 14.29 0.52 3.85
N ILE A 54 13.27 1.30 3.51
CA ILE A 54 11.94 1.23 4.08
C ILE A 54 11.00 0.66 3.01
N LEU A 55 10.28 -0.41 3.36
CA LEU A 55 9.16 -0.94 2.59
C LEU A 55 7.86 -0.63 3.34
N TYR A 56 7.06 0.26 2.79
CA TYR A 56 5.72 0.57 3.26
C TYR A 56 4.69 -0.35 2.61
N LEU A 57 3.72 -0.77 3.41
CA LEU A 57 2.55 -1.56 2.99
C LEU A 57 1.29 -0.91 3.57
N ASP A 58 0.25 -0.76 2.76
CA ASP A 58 -1.10 -0.42 3.26
C ASP A 58 -1.64 -1.55 4.16
N LEU A 59 -2.62 -1.21 5.01
CA LEU A 59 -3.26 -2.17 5.93
C LEU A 59 -4.17 -3.18 5.22
N ASP A 60 -4.60 -2.90 3.99
CA ASP A 60 -5.50 -3.71 3.18
C ASP A 60 -4.76 -4.55 2.14
N VAL A 61 -3.58 -5.07 2.50
CA VAL A 61 -2.83 -6.01 1.66
C VAL A 61 -2.81 -7.42 2.27
N VAL A 62 -2.65 -8.43 1.42
CA VAL A 62 -2.41 -9.82 1.80
C VAL A 62 -1.13 -10.29 1.14
N ILE A 63 -0.14 -10.69 1.94
CA ILE A 63 1.13 -11.20 1.43
C ILE A 63 0.92 -12.64 0.92
N SER A 64 1.19 -12.87 -0.36
CA SER A 64 0.95 -14.13 -1.06
C SER A 64 2.21 -14.95 -1.34
N GLY A 65 3.40 -14.36 -1.18
CA GLY A 65 4.67 -15.03 -1.46
C GLY A 65 5.86 -14.23 -0.96
N ASN A 66 7.07 -14.72 -1.23
CA ASN A 66 8.30 -14.08 -0.78
C ASN A 66 8.44 -12.64 -1.32
N MET A 67 8.73 -11.70 -0.42
CA MET A 67 8.82 -10.27 -0.71
C MET A 67 10.26 -9.73 -0.74
N ASP A 68 11.28 -10.57 -0.57
CA ASP A 68 12.68 -10.13 -0.46
C ASP A 68 13.11 -9.30 -1.69
N LYS A 69 12.62 -9.71 -2.87
CA LYS A 69 12.82 -9.00 -4.15
C LYS A 69 12.37 -7.55 -4.15
N LEU A 70 11.38 -7.17 -3.32
CA LEU A 70 10.93 -5.80 -3.22
C LEU A 70 12.01 -4.90 -2.63
N PHE A 71 12.85 -5.41 -1.73
CA PHE A 71 13.91 -4.64 -1.07
C PHE A 71 15.12 -4.38 -1.97
N SER A 72 15.44 -5.31 -2.87
CA SER A 72 16.63 -5.25 -3.72
C SER A 72 16.39 -4.68 -5.12
N PHE A 73 15.13 -4.52 -5.53
CA PHE A 73 14.78 -3.98 -6.85
C PHE A 73 15.09 -2.49 -6.97
N ALA A 74 15.81 -2.13 -8.06
CA ALA A 74 16.22 -0.76 -8.40
C ALA A 74 16.80 0.01 -7.18
N PRO A 75 17.92 -0.45 -6.60
CA PRO A 75 18.35 -0.08 -5.24
C PRO A 75 18.60 1.42 -5.03
N THR A 76 18.88 2.16 -6.10
CA THR A 76 19.11 3.61 -6.11
C THR A 76 17.83 4.43 -6.24
N SER A 77 16.78 3.88 -6.87
CA SER A 77 15.50 4.55 -7.06
C SER A 77 14.63 4.41 -5.81
N TRP A 78 13.52 5.15 -5.74
CA TRP A 78 12.39 4.73 -4.91
C TRP A 78 11.43 3.96 -5.82
N CYS A 79 10.66 3.05 -5.25
CA CYS A 79 9.80 2.18 -6.00
C CYS A 79 8.36 2.27 -5.53
N VAL A 80 7.44 2.15 -6.48
CA VAL A 80 6.00 2.13 -6.23
C VAL A 80 5.33 1.20 -7.24
N ILE A 81 4.08 0.82 -6.99
CA ILE A 81 3.33 0.04 -7.96
C ILE A 81 2.54 0.96 -8.89
N ARG A 82 2.34 0.50 -10.14
CA ARG A 82 1.44 1.18 -11.07
C ARG A 82 0.00 1.09 -10.56
N ASP A 83 -0.80 2.11 -10.81
CA ASP A 83 -2.21 2.07 -10.43
C ASP A 83 -2.97 0.97 -11.18
N PHE A 84 -3.91 0.31 -10.50
CA PHE A 84 -4.67 -0.83 -11.03
C PHE A 84 -5.63 -0.45 -12.16
N THR A 85 -5.89 0.85 -12.36
CA THR A 85 -6.58 1.37 -13.56
C THR A 85 -5.90 0.92 -14.85
N ARG A 86 -4.63 0.51 -14.80
CA ARG A 86 -3.91 -0.14 -15.90
C ARG A 86 -4.65 -1.30 -16.57
N VAL A 87 -5.52 -2.01 -15.85
CA VAL A 87 -6.34 -3.10 -16.41
C VAL A 87 -7.31 -2.58 -17.47
N LEU A 88 -7.83 -1.37 -17.29
CA LEU A 88 -8.76 -0.72 -18.22
C LEU A 88 -8.03 0.25 -19.17
N ARG A 89 -6.90 0.81 -18.73
CA ARG A 89 -6.11 1.82 -19.45
C ARG A 89 -4.64 1.44 -19.42
N PRO A 90 -4.14 0.65 -20.38
CA PRO A 90 -2.76 0.16 -20.37
C PRO A 90 -1.67 1.24 -20.33
N ASN A 91 -1.97 2.47 -20.77
CA ASN A 91 -1.05 3.61 -20.74
C ASN A 91 -1.27 4.52 -19.51
N TRP A 92 -1.92 4.02 -18.46
CA TRP A 92 -2.17 4.81 -17.26
C TRP A 92 -0.88 4.96 -16.43
N GLU A 93 -0.43 6.20 -16.28
CA GLU A 93 0.88 6.53 -15.70
C GLU A 93 0.82 6.78 -14.17
N ARG A 94 -0.36 6.79 -13.57
CA ARG A 94 -0.49 7.05 -12.12
C ARG A 94 -0.01 5.87 -11.28
N TYR A 95 0.30 6.19 -10.03
CA TYR A 95 0.78 5.24 -9.03
C TYR A 95 -0.35 4.81 -8.12
N ASN A 96 -0.23 3.62 -7.56
CA ASN A 96 -0.94 3.25 -6.35
C ASN A 96 0.07 3.16 -5.19
N SER A 97 -0.27 3.75 -4.05
CA SER A 97 0.65 3.91 -2.92
C SER A 97 0.56 2.78 -1.88
N SER A 98 -0.06 1.64 -2.21
CA SER A 98 -0.22 0.52 -1.27
C SER A 98 1.06 -0.28 -1.04
N VAL A 99 2.05 -0.17 -1.94
CA VAL A 99 3.39 -0.74 -1.76
C VAL A 99 4.40 0.29 -2.25
N ILE A 100 5.24 0.79 -1.34
CA ILE A 100 6.26 1.80 -1.64
C ILE A 100 7.58 1.37 -1.01
N ARG A 101 8.67 1.38 -1.76
CA ARG A 101 10.02 1.24 -1.20
C ARG A 101 10.81 2.52 -1.41
N PHE A 102 11.50 3.00 -0.38
CA PHE A 102 12.38 4.15 -0.48
C PHE A 102 13.55 4.03 0.50
N GLN A 103 14.61 4.79 0.28
CA GLN A 103 15.67 4.97 1.27
C GLN A 103 15.32 6.14 2.20
N THR A 104 15.80 6.09 3.44
CA THR A 104 15.71 7.23 4.37
C THR A 104 16.17 8.52 3.68
N GLY A 105 15.34 9.56 3.72
CA GLY A 105 15.66 10.87 3.12
C GLY A 105 15.17 11.05 1.68
N GLN A 106 14.90 9.97 0.95
CA GLN A 106 14.65 10.03 -0.50
C GLN A 106 13.34 10.74 -0.88
N LEU A 107 12.35 10.69 0.01
CA LEU A 107 11.04 11.32 -0.19
C LEU A 107 10.75 12.43 0.84
N THR A 108 11.76 12.91 1.57
CA THR A 108 11.57 13.94 2.61
C THR A 108 10.94 15.22 2.08
N LYS A 109 11.21 15.58 0.81
CA LYS A 109 10.59 16.76 0.19
C LYS A 109 9.08 16.60 0.01
N VAL A 110 8.61 15.38 -0.32
CA VAL A 110 7.17 15.06 -0.44
C VAL A 110 6.46 15.32 0.88
N TRP A 111 7.07 14.93 2.01
CA TRP A 111 6.52 15.26 3.34
C TRP A 111 6.59 16.76 3.64
N LYS A 112 7.76 17.39 3.47
CA LYS A 112 7.96 18.80 3.83
C LYS A 112 7.03 19.75 3.08
N ASP A 113 6.78 19.48 1.81
CA ASP A 113 5.87 20.29 1.01
C ASP A 113 4.41 20.00 1.36
N PHE A 114 4.08 18.75 1.70
CA PHE A 114 2.77 18.39 2.23
C PHE A 114 2.48 19.10 3.56
N GLU A 115 3.38 18.99 4.52
CA GLU A 115 3.23 19.55 5.87
C GLU A 115 2.99 21.06 5.84
N LYS A 116 3.62 21.78 4.89
CA LYS A 116 3.44 23.22 4.72
C LYS A 116 2.05 23.61 4.19
N ASP A 117 1.42 22.76 3.37
CA ASP A 117 0.21 23.12 2.60
C ASP A 117 -0.90 22.04 2.65
N TYR A 118 -0.87 21.16 3.65
CA TYR A 118 -1.69 19.94 3.69
C TYR A 118 -3.19 20.24 3.54
N LYS A 119 -3.67 21.36 4.09
CA LYS A 119 -5.08 21.75 4.02
C LYS A 119 -5.52 21.98 2.57
N ASN A 120 -4.75 22.75 1.80
CA ASN A 120 -5.09 23.02 0.40
C ASN A 120 -4.92 21.77 -0.46
N ILE A 121 -3.89 20.97 -0.19
CA ILE A 121 -3.66 19.69 -0.87
C ILE A 121 -4.85 18.74 -0.64
N GLN A 122 -5.34 18.61 0.60
CA GLN A 122 -6.49 17.76 0.95
C GLN A 122 -7.81 18.23 0.33
N ILE A 123 -7.96 19.53 0.08
CA ILE A 123 -9.14 20.09 -0.62
C ILE A 123 -9.10 19.75 -2.11
N ARG A 124 -7.91 19.86 -2.72
CA ARG A 124 -7.76 19.76 -4.18
C ARG A 124 -7.60 18.32 -4.67
N LEU A 125 -6.99 17.45 -3.88
CA LEU A 125 -6.65 16.08 -4.26
C LEU A 125 -7.54 15.07 -3.55
N PHE A 126 -7.83 13.95 -4.23
CA PHE A 126 -8.74 12.94 -3.68
C PHE A 126 -8.08 12.11 -2.58
N GLY A 127 -6.78 11.82 -2.72
CA GLY A 127 -6.06 11.00 -1.74
C GLY A 127 -4.55 11.20 -1.76
N ASP A 128 -3.87 10.49 -0.86
CA ASP A 128 -2.42 10.60 -0.65
C ASP A 128 -1.60 10.27 -1.91
N GLN A 129 -2.06 9.32 -2.72
CA GLN A 129 -1.33 8.88 -3.92
C GLN A 129 -1.30 9.96 -5.01
N ASP A 130 -2.35 10.78 -5.09
CA ASP A 130 -2.38 11.92 -6.02
C ASP A 130 -1.34 12.96 -5.61
N TRP A 131 -1.19 13.18 -4.30
CA TRP A 131 -0.14 14.06 -3.77
C TRP A 131 1.25 13.50 -4.05
N LEU A 132 1.47 12.21 -3.76
CA LEU A 132 2.74 11.54 -4.04
C LEU A 132 3.11 11.67 -5.52
N TYR A 133 2.15 11.41 -6.42
CA TYR A 133 2.36 11.59 -7.86
C TYR A 133 2.68 13.03 -8.22
N GLU A 134 1.84 13.99 -7.82
CA GLU A 134 2.04 15.41 -8.18
C GLU A 134 3.39 15.95 -7.69
N SER A 135 3.72 15.70 -6.42
CA SER A 135 4.96 16.17 -5.81
C SER A 135 6.19 15.60 -6.50
N THR A 136 6.19 14.29 -6.80
CA THR A 136 7.35 13.62 -7.41
C THR A 136 7.55 13.99 -8.88
N ILE A 137 6.47 14.16 -9.64
CA ILE A 137 6.54 14.65 -11.03
C ILE A 137 7.05 16.09 -11.09
N LYS A 138 6.53 16.98 -10.23
CA LYS A 138 6.95 18.38 -10.16
C LYS A 138 8.45 18.52 -9.90
N ASP A 139 8.99 17.67 -9.04
CA ASP A 139 10.41 17.69 -8.67
C ASP A 139 11.31 16.83 -9.58
N LYS A 140 10.75 16.23 -10.64
CA LYS A 140 11.45 15.26 -11.52
C LYS A 140 12.08 14.09 -10.74
N ASN A 141 11.49 13.73 -9.60
CA ASN A 141 11.92 12.62 -8.75
C ASN A 141 11.10 11.37 -9.08
N PHE A 142 11.26 10.85 -10.29
CA PHE A 142 10.46 9.73 -10.80
C PHE A 142 10.78 8.41 -10.07
N PRO A 143 9.78 7.56 -9.79
CA PRO A 143 10.01 6.23 -9.25
C PRO A 143 10.45 5.24 -10.33
N GLU A 144 11.02 4.13 -9.88
CA GLU A 144 10.96 2.88 -10.64
C GLU A 144 9.65 2.14 -10.32
N LEU A 145 8.93 1.67 -11.33
CA LEU A 145 7.74 0.86 -11.09
C LEU A 145 8.12 -0.60 -10.81
N PHE A 146 7.60 -1.16 -9.72
CA PHE A 146 7.70 -2.60 -9.51
C PHE A 146 7.01 -3.36 -10.67
N PRO A 147 7.53 -4.52 -11.10
CA PRO A 147 6.87 -5.32 -12.12
C PRO A 147 5.40 -5.65 -11.75
N ASP A 148 4.48 -5.38 -12.68
CA ASP A 148 3.02 -5.52 -12.48
C ASP A 148 2.59 -6.92 -11.99
N HIS A 149 3.38 -7.96 -12.27
CA HIS A 149 3.06 -9.33 -11.85
C HIS A 149 3.47 -9.64 -10.40
N TRP A 150 4.28 -8.80 -9.74
CA TRP A 150 4.67 -8.97 -8.34
C TRP A 150 3.61 -8.52 -7.37
N VAL A 151 2.81 -7.50 -7.74
CA VAL A 151 1.76 -6.94 -6.91
C VAL A 151 0.49 -6.77 -7.73
N LYS A 152 -0.56 -7.49 -7.33
CA LYS A 152 -1.82 -7.55 -8.07
C LYS A 152 -3.00 -7.12 -7.22
N SER A 153 -3.98 -6.51 -7.87
CA SER A 153 -5.28 -6.27 -7.26
C SER A 153 -6.05 -7.57 -7.14
N TRP A 154 -6.50 -7.90 -5.93
CA TRP A 154 -7.37 -9.06 -5.74
C TRP A 154 -8.64 -8.94 -6.58
N LYS A 155 -9.27 -7.76 -6.51
CA LYS A 155 -10.54 -7.45 -7.18
C LYS A 155 -10.41 -7.33 -8.69
N TRP A 156 -9.35 -6.70 -9.19
CA TRP A 156 -9.28 -6.29 -10.61
C TRP A 156 -8.50 -7.26 -11.49
N GLU A 157 -7.55 -8.00 -10.93
CA GLU A 157 -6.60 -8.83 -11.71
C GLU A 157 -6.59 -10.31 -11.31
N ILE A 158 -6.97 -10.66 -10.09
CA ILE A 158 -6.97 -12.07 -9.62
C ILE A 158 -8.36 -12.69 -9.75
N ARG A 159 -9.38 -11.99 -9.27
CA ARG A 159 -10.78 -12.39 -9.43
C ARG A 159 -11.29 -12.19 -10.85
N LYS A 160 -12.29 -12.97 -11.22
CA LYS A 160 -13.06 -12.82 -12.45
C LYS A 160 -14.20 -11.81 -12.27
N SER A 161 -15.03 -11.99 -11.24
CA SER A 161 -16.16 -11.12 -10.93
C SER A 161 -15.75 -10.01 -9.96
N LYS A 162 -16.30 -8.81 -10.20
CA LYS A 162 -16.10 -7.60 -9.40
C LYS A 162 -17.40 -7.14 -8.74
N GLU A 163 -18.48 -7.91 -8.89
CA GLU A 163 -19.80 -7.56 -8.42
C GLU A 163 -19.88 -7.62 -6.89
N PHE A 164 -20.59 -6.64 -6.34
CA PHE A 164 -20.85 -6.58 -4.90
C PHE A 164 -22.23 -7.13 -4.61
N ALA A 165 -22.34 -7.88 -3.51
CA ALA A 165 -23.65 -8.26 -2.99
C ALA A 165 -24.50 -6.98 -2.72
N PRO A 166 -25.80 -7.01 -3.03
CA PRO A 166 -26.67 -5.86 -2.81
C PRO A 166 -26.84 -5.53 -1.32
N GLY A 167 -27.26 -4.30 -1.03
CA GLY A 167 -27.67 -3.87 0.31
C GLY A 167 -26.55 -3.37 1.24
N ALA A 168 -25.28 -3.43 0.82
CA ALA A 168 -24.17 -2.93 1.63
C ALA A 168 -23.74 -1.50 1.26
N THR A 169 -23.50 -0.67 2.27
CA THR A 169 -22.93 0.68 2.13
C THR A 169 -21.42 0.62 1.87
N LYS A 170 -20.85 1.73 1.36
CA LYS A 170 -19.39 1.86 1.15
C LYS A 170 -18.64 1.61 2.46
N GLY A 171 -17.53 0.87 2.41
CA GLY A 171 -16.75 0.39 3.56
C GLY A 171 -17.24 -0.95 4.12
N HIS A 172 -18.43 -1.40 3.72
CA HIS A 172 -19.06 -2.62 4.25
C HIS A 172 -19.43 -3.64 3.17
N ARG A 173 -19.13 -3.34 1.90
CA ARG A 173 -19.47 -4.23 0.78
C ARG A 173 -18.66 -5.53 0.86
N LYS A 174 -19.24 -6.57 0.28
CA LYS A 174 -18.64 -7.89 0.07
C LYS A 174 -18.86 -8.30 -1.38
N PHE A 175 -18.02 -9.19 -1.90
CA PHE A 175 -18.26 -9.78 -3.21
C PHE A 175 -19.58 -10.55 -3.21
N GLN A 176 -20.28 -10.51 -4.35
CA GLN A 176 -21.49 -11.29 -4.58
C GLN A 176 -21.16 -12.80 -4.60
N ASP A 177 -20.12 -13.15 -5.35
CA ASP A 177 -19.69 -14.53 -5.55
C ASP A 177 -18.44 -14.86 -4.75
N ILE A 178 -18.37 -16.09 -4.24
CA ILE A 178 -17.16 -16.67 -3.68
C ILE A 178 -16.39 -17.35 -4.81
N GLU A 179 -15.12 -16.98 -4.99
CA GLU A 179 -14.27 -17.54 -6.03
C GLU A 179 -13.12 -18.37 -5.44
N ASN A 180 -12.92 -19.57 -5.97
CA ASN A 180 -11.78 -20.42 -5.61
C ASN A 180 -10.56 -20.11 -6.48
N VAL A 181 -10.08 -18.87 -6.39
CA VAL A 181 -8.89 -18.38 -7.10
C VAL A 181 -7.72 -18.23 -6.15
N THR A 182 -6.50 -18.30 -6.69
CA THR A 182 -5.26 -18.09 -5.94
C THR A 182 -4.38 -17.10 -6.68
N PRO A 183 -3.52 -16.32 -5.97
CA PRO A 183 -2.54 -15.47 -6.62
C PRO A 183 -1.62 -16.28 -7.56
N PRO A 184 -1.17 -15.71 -8.68
CA PRO A 184 -0.11 -16.28 -9.49
C PRO A 184 1.17 -16.50 -8.66
N LYS A 185 1.99 -17.49 -9.03
CA LYS A 185 3.20 -17.86 -8.27
C LYS A 185 4.15 -16.70 -8.02
N ASP A 186 4.29 -15.79 -8.99
CA ASP A 186 5.21 -14.67 -8.89
C ASP A 186 4.63 -13.44 -8.16
N CYS A 187 3.34 -13.48 -7.83
CA CYS A 187 2.67 -12.45 -7.05
C CYS A 187 3.04 -12.60 -5.57
N CYS A 188 3.70 -11.60 -5.01
CA CYS A 188 4.09 -11.58 -3.59
C CYS A 188 3.11 -10.79 -2.71
N ILE A 189 2.33 -9.87 -3.29
CA ILE A 189 1.34 -9.06 -2.54
C ILE A 189 0.04 -8.94 -3.35
N CYS A 190 -1.07 -9.20 -2.67
CA CYS A 190 -2.43 -8.97 -3.17
C CYS A 190 -3.03 -7.74 -2.50
N VAL A 191 -3.38 -6.72 -3.27
CA VAL A 191 -3.92 -5.44 -2.76
C VAL A 191 -5.45 -5.44 -2.81
N PHE A 192 -6.07 -5.05 -1.70
CA PHE A 192 -7.52 -4.84 -1.58
C PHE A 192 -7.85 -3.36 -1.60
N HIS A 193 -7.63 -2.72 -2.74
CA HIS A 193 -7.91 -1.29 -2.91
C HIS A 193 -9.42 -1.00 -2.89
N GLY A 194 -9.86 -0.21 -1.91
CA GLY A 194 -11.27 0.09 -1.67
C GLY A 194 -12.07 -1.15 -1.26
N ASP A 195 -13.39 -1.11 -1.46
CA ASP A 195 -14.21 -2.27 -1.09
C ASP A 195 -13.98 -3.50 -2.02
N PRO A 196 -14.06 -4.72 -1.48
CA PRO A 196 -14.18 -5.04 -0.06
C PRO A 196 -12.79 -5.06 0.60
N HIS A 197 -12.70 -4.78 1.91
CA HIS A 197 -11.48 -5.04 2.67
C HIS A 197 -11.24 -6.56 2.86
N PRO A 198 -9.99 -7.00 3.14
CA PRO A 198 -9.66 -8.43 3.24
C PRO A 198 -10.56 -9.21 4.21
N HIS A 199 -10.90 -8.60 5.35
CA HIS A 199 -11.76 -9.20 6.39
C HIS A 199 -13.21 -9.45 5.97
N ARG A 200 -13.64 -8.86 4.84
CA ARG A 200 -14.98 -9.05 4.24
C ARG A 200 -14.94 -9.91 2.97
N CYS A 201 -13.76 -10.38 2.59
CA CYS A 201 -13.60 -11.28 1.46
C CYS A 201 -13.74 -12.73 1.92
N HIS A 202 -14.69 -13.45 1.33
CA HIS A 202 -14.99 -14.84 1.69
C HIS A 202 -14.33 -15.85 0.74
N ASP A 203 -13.42 -15.41 -0.13
CA ASP A 203 -12.69 -16.31 -1.01
C ASP A 203 -11.80 -17.25 -0.18
N PRO A 204 -11.81 -18.57 -0.45
CA PRO A 204 -11.14 -19.54 0.41
C PRO A 204 -9.66 -19.26 0.63
N TRP A 205 -8.95 -18.78 -0.40
CA TRP A 205 -7.55 -18.42 -0.28
C TRP A 205 -7.32 -17.24 0.67
N ILE A 206 -8.21 -16.24 0.68
CA ILE A 206 -8.10 -15.06 1.55
C ILE A 206 -8.39 -15.43 3.00
N ILE A 207 -9.48 -16.14 3.28
CA ILE A 207 -9.78 -16.64 4.64
C ILE A 207 -8.60 -17.44 5.21
N LYS A 208 -7.94 -18.24 4.36
CA LYS A 208 -6.80 -19.07 4.77
C LYS A 208 -5.55 -18.25 5.07
N ASN A 209 -5.29 -17.17 4.32
CA ASN A 209 -4.00 -16.47 4.35
C ASN A 209 -4.02 -15.09 5.03
N TRP A 210 -5.19 -14.49 5.25
CA TRP A 210 -5.32 -13.26 6.03
C TRP A 210 -5.48 -13.61 7.52
N ARG A 211 -4.33 -13.73 8.20
CA ARG A 211 -4.18 -14.07 9.63
C ARG A 211 -3.03 -13.31 10.26
#